data_AF-A0A4Y2VIA9-F1
#
_entry.id   AF-A0A4Y2VIA9-F1
#
_cell.length_a   1.000
_cell.length_b   1.000
_cell.length_c   1.000
_cell.angle_alpha   90.00
_cell.angle_beta   90.00
_cell.angle_gamma   90.00
#
_symmetry.space_group_name_H-M   'P 1'
#
loop_
_entity.id
_entity.type
_entity.pdbx_description
1 polymer ?
#
loop_
_entity_poly.entity_id
_entity_poly.type
_entity_poly.pdbx_seq_one_letter_code
_entity_poly.pdbx_strand_id
1 'polypeptide(L)'
;MIYLRIVSGFIQFQELGNDLDKAKNSEKLQEFLTPATIMVVSVTASTTQGQLLTDDDLKVIVEACDMAIELDNYKQEIYNYVESRMSFIAPNLSIIVGASTAAKLMGVAGGLSHLAKMPACNIQVLGSQRRTLAGFSTTAIMPHTGFVYSSDIVQNTPA
;
A
#
# COMPACT_ATOMS: atom_id res chain seq x y z
N MET A 1 0.28 22.56 -6.86
CA MET A 1 0.15 21.18 -7.38
C MET A 1 1.43 20.32 -7.27
N ILE A 2 2.47 20.76 -6.54
CA ILE A 2 3.79 20.08 -6.47
C ILE A 2 3.96 19.23 -5.19
N TYR A 3 3.27 19.57 -4.09
CA TYR A 3 3.33 18.83 -2.82
C TYR A 3 2.83 17.38 -2.90
N LEU A 4 1.87 17.09 -3.79
CA LEU A 4 1.30 15.74 -3.93
C LEU A 4 2.26 14.71 -4.55
N ARG A 5 3.37 15.14 -5.17
CA ARG A 5 4.28 14.24 -5.89
C ARG A 5 5.42 13.70 -5.03
N ILE A 6 5.59 14.26 -3.83
CA ILE A 6 6.65 13.90 -2.89
C ILE A 6 6.13 12.91 -1.83
N VAL A 7 4.84 12.98 -1.54
CA VAL A 7 4.20 12.26 -0.45
C VAL A 7 3.55 10.97 -0.99
N SER A 8 4.05 9.82 -0.55
CA SER A 8 3.54 8.51 -1.03
C SER A 8 2.34 8.00 -0.24
N GLY A 9 1.95 8.66 0.87
CA GLY A 9 0.84 8.24 1.72
C GLY A 9 0.02 9.40 2.29
N PHE A 10 -1.29 9.22 2.42
CA PHE A 10 -2.25 10.24 2.89
C PHE A 10 -1.87 10.84 4.25
N ILE A 11 -1.39 10.00 5.18
CA ILE A 11 -0.95 10.38 6.53
C ILE A 11 0.23 11.37 6.47
N GLN A 12 1.14 11.19 5.52
CA GLN A 12 2.31 12.06 5.38
C GLN A 12 1.93 13.46 4.86
N PHE A 13 0.83 13.61 4.11
CA PHE A 13 0.38 14.92 3.63
C PHE A 13 -0.29 15.70 4.76
N GLN A 14 -1.10 15.02 5.56
CA GLN A 14 -1.81 15.61 6.71
C GLN A 14 -0.84 16.23 7.73
N GLU A 15 0.30 15.58 7.97
CA GLU A 15 1.30 16.06 8.91
C GLU A 15 2.20 17.19 8.34
N LEU A 16 2.36 17.27 7.02
CA LEU A 16 3.24 18.25 6.36
C LEU A 16 2.53 19.58 6.05
N GLY A 17 1.33 19.52 5.47
CA GLY A 17 0.58 20.72 5.04
C GLY A 17 1.39 21.66 4.12
N ASN A 18 1.28 22.97 4.36
CA ASN A 18 2.02 24.02 3.64
C ASN A 18 3.41 24.34 4.26
N ASP A 19 3.74 23.75 5.41
CA ASP A 19 4.89 24.17 6.23
C ASP A 19 6.04 23.17 6.14
N LEU A 20 7.12 23.62 5.53
CA LEU A 20 8.36 22.88 5.30
C LEU A 20 9.13 22.58 6.59
N ASP A 21 8.95 23.39 7.64
CA ASP A 21 9.66 23.19 8.90
C ASP A 21 9.08 22.03 9.71
N LYS A 22 7.80 21.66 9.45
CA LYS A 22 7.18 20.46 10.04
C LYS A 22 7.82 19.16 9.54
N ALA A 23 8.43 19.17 8.36
CA ALA A 23 9.11 18.00 7.78
C ALA A 23 10.30 17.52 8.61
N LYS A 24 10.97 18.45 9.31
CA LYS A 24 12.18 18.18 10.09
C LYS A 24 11.88 17.87 11.56
N ASN A 25 10.80 18.43 12.09
CA ASN A 25 10.51 18.46 13.52
C ASN A 25 9.33 17.58 13.96
N SER A 26 8.53 17.03 13.05
CA SER A 26 7.43 16.15 13.44
C SER A 26 7.94 14.74 13.75
N GLU A 27 7.82 14.33 15.02
CA GLU A 27 8.16 12.97 15.48
C GLU A 27 7.38 11.89 14.72
N LYS A 28 6.12 12.16 14.36
CA LYS A 28 5.27 11.23 13.60
C LYS A 28 5.78 10.98 12.20
N LEU A 29 6.32 12.00 11.52
CA LEU A 29 6.86 11.83 10.15
C LEU A 29 8.13 10.97 10.14
N GLN A 30 8.92 11.00 11.21
CA GLN A 30 10.12 10.16 11.36
C GLN A 30 9.79 8.68 11.59
N GLU A 31 8.58 8.36 12.09
CA GLU A 31 8.12 6.98 12.24
C GLU A 31 7.79 6.33 10.88
N PHE A 32 7.30 7.12 9.92
CA PHE A 32 6.88 6.60 8.61
C PHE A 32 7.90 6.79 7.48
N LEU A 33 8.87 7.71 7.64
CA LEU A 33 9.83 8.05 6.59
C LEU A 33 11.27 7.76 7.00
N THR A 34 12.04 7.23 6.07
CA THR A 34 13.49 7.11 6.24
C THR A 34 14.17 8.48 6.25
N PRO A 35 15.31 8.65 6.94
CA PRO A 35 16.08 9.90 6.89
C PRO A 35 16.45 10.34 5.48
N ALA A 36 16.72 9.38 4.58
CA ALA A 36 17.00 9.65 3.17
C ALA A 36 15.79 10.26 2.44
N THR A 37 14.58 9.73 2.65
CA THR A 37 13.35 10.29 2.07
C THR A 37 13.04 11.68 2.62
N ILE A 38 13.27 11.94 3.91
CA ILE A 38 13.10 13.27 4.52
C ILE A 38 14.04 14.29 3.87
N MET A 39 15.30 13.92 3.62
CA MET A 39 16.25 14.78 2.92
C MET A 39 15.79 15.09 1.49
N VAL A 40 15.34 14.08 0.74
CA VAL A 40 14.80 14.27 -0.63
C VAL A 40 13.58 15.20 -0.61
N VAL A 41 12.66 15.01 0.32
CA VAL A 41 11.49 15.89 0.50
C VAL A 41 11.94 17.32 0.76
N SER A 42 12.85 17.53 1.72
CA SER A 42 13.33 18.87 2.10
C SER A 42 14.06 19.57 0.96
N VAL A 43 14.91 18.86 0.20
CA VAL A 43 15.67 19.43 -0.93
C VAL A 43 14.74 19.76 -2.09
N THR A 44 13.81 18.86 -2.42
CA THR A 44 12.84 19.06 -3.50
C THR A 44 11.90 20.22 -3.17
N ALA A 45 11.49 20.34 -1.91
CA ALA A 45 10.62 21.40 -1.45
C ALA A 45 11.34 22.76 -1.27
N SER A 46 12.66 22.77 -1.14
CA SER A 46 13.46 24.02 -1.15
C SER A 46 13.82 24.50 -2.57
N THR A 47 13.84 23.58 -3.55
CA THR A 47 14.22 23.87 -4.95
C THR A 47 13.01 24.04 -5.88
N THR A 48 11.79 23.80 -5.38
CA THR A 48 10.56 23.90 -6.16
C THR A 48 10.06 25.33 -6.29
N GLN A 49 9.63 25.69 -7.50
CA GLN A 49 8.90 26.93 -7.81
C GLN A 49 7.39 26.77 -7.54
N GLY A 50 7.02 26.17 -6.42
CA GLY A 50 5.62 25.95 -6.04
C GLY A 50 4.95 27.23 -5.55
N GLN A 51 3.63 27.30 -5.74
CA GLN A 51 2.78 28.28 -5.05
C GLN A 51 2.23 27.65 -3.77
N LEU A 52 2.13 28.47 -2.72
CA LEU A 52 1.44 28.11 -1.47
C LEU A 52 -0.03 27.84 -1.78
N LEU A 53 -0.58 26.77 -1.20
CA LEU A 53 -2.01 26.52 -1.26
C LEU A 53 -2.75 27.56 -0.43
N THR A 54 -3.91 28.00 -0.89
CA THR A 54 -4.82 28.82 -0.08
C THR A 54 -5.39 27.98 1.06
N ASP A 55 -5.85 28.63 2.12
CA ASP A 55 -6.43 27.92 3.27
C ASP A 55 -7.66 27.08 2.88
N ASP A 56 -8.45 27.55 1.91
CA ASP A 56 -9.60 26.83 1.36
C ASP A 56 -9.17 25.56 0.62
N ASP A 57 -8.14 25.64 -0.23
CA ASP A 57 -7.61 24.47 -0.94
C ASP A 57 -6.99 23.46 0.03
N LEU A 58 -6.28 23.95 1.05
CA LEU A 58 -5.67 23.11 2.08
C LEU A 58 -6.76 22.33 2.83
N LYS A 59 -7.84 23.00 3.21
CA LYS A 59 -8.98 22.37 3.89
C LYS A 59 -9.61 21.25 3.06
N VAL A 60 -9.87 21.50 1.76
CA VAL A 60 -10.43 20.49 0.85
C VAL A 60 -9.51 19.26 0.74
N ILE A 61 -8.19 19.47 0.65
CA ILE A 61 -7.25 18.35 0.55
C ILE A 61 -7.16 17.57 1.86
N VAL A 62 -7.19 18.24 3.01
CA VAL A 62 -7.20 17.57 4.32
C VAL A 62 -8.45 16.74 4.50
N GLU A 63 -9.63 17.28 4.18
CA GLU A 63 -10.89 16.51 4.21
C GLU A 63 -10.83 15.29 3.27
N ALA A 64 -10.22 15.43 2.09
CA ALA A 64 -10.02 14.31 1.18
C ALA A 64 -9.05 13.25 1.74
N CYS A 65 -8.01 13.66 2.48
CA CYS A 65 -7.10 12.74 3.15
C CYS A 65 -7.79 11.99 4.29
N ASP A 66 -8.61 12.68 5.09
CA ASP A 66 -9.38 12.07 6.18
C ASP A 66 -10.34 11.00 5.63
N MET A 67 -11.08 11.31 4.56
CA MET A 67 -11.93 10.33 3.87
C MET A 67 -11.13 9.14 3.33
N ALA A 68 -9.93 9.36 2.79
CA ALA A 68 -9.08 8.28 2.30
C ALA A 68 -8.59 7.35 3.42
N ILE A 69 -8.24 7.92 4.58
CA ILE A 69 -7.86 7.15 5.77
C ILE A 69 -9.04 6.35 6.30
N GLU A 70 -10.24 6.96 6.36
CA GLU A 70 -11.45 6.28 6.78
C GLU A 70 -11.79 5.09 5.87
N LEU A 71 -11.69 5.28 4.55
CA LEU A 71 -11.86 4.21 3.57
C LEU A 71 -10.83 3.10 3.72
N ASP A 72 -9.56 3.42 4.01
CA ASP A 72 -8.55 2.38 4.26
C ASP A 72 -8.86 1.59 5.53
N ASN A 73 -9.33 2.24 6.59
CA ASN A 73 -9.76 1.58 7.83
C ASN A 73 -10.95 0.65 7.58
N TYR A 74 -11.99 1.09 6.86
CA TYR A 74 -13.10 0.21 6.49
C TYR A 74 -12.65 -0.96 5.62
N LYS A 75 -11.73 -0.72 4.68
CA LYS A 75 -11.14 -1.79 3.87
C LYS A 75 -10.44 -2.83 4.74
N GLN A 76 -9.66 -2.40 5.73
CA GLN A 76 -9.00 -3.30 6.68
C GLN A 76 -10.02 -4.09 7.53
N GLU A 77 -11.08 -3.44 7.99
CA GLU A 77 -12.15 -4.10 8.75
C GLU A 77 -12.81 -5.21 7.93
N ILE A 78 -13.14 -4.93 6.66
CA ILE A 78 -13.68 -5.93 5.74
C ILE A 78 -12.71 -7.10 5.54
N TYR A 79 -11.41 -6.82 5.35
CA TYR A 79 -10.40 -7.87 5.22
C TYR A 79 -10.33 -8.76 6.47
N ASN A 80 -10.29 -8.15 7.66
CA ASN A 80 -10.25 -8.88 8.93
C ASN A 80 -11.50 -9.74 9.13
N TYR A 81 -12.67 -9.22 8.76
CA TYR A 81 -13.92 -9.97 8.80
C TYR A 81 -13.87 -11.19 7.87
N VAL A 82 -13.46 -11.02 6.61
CA VAL A 82 -13.34 -12.13 5.65
C VAL A 82 -12.32 -13.16 6.12
N GLU A 83 -11.18 -12.72 6.63
CA GLU A 83 -10.15 -13.59 7.19
C GLU A 83 -10.69 -14.43 8.35
N SER A 84 -11.42 -13.82 9.29
CA SER A 84 -12.03 -14.52 10.43
C SER A 84 -13.03 -15.61 10.03
N ARG A 85 -13.62 -15.50 8.83
CA ARG A 85 -14.60 -16.45 8.29
C ARG A 85 -13.99 -17.40 7.25
N MET A 86 -12.71 -17.22 6.88
CA MET A 86 -12.09 -17.97 5.79
C MET A 86 -11.97 -19.46 6.09
N SER A 87 -11.72 -19.83 7.35
CA SER A 87 -11.70 -21.23 7.80
C SER A 87 -13.04 -21.94 7.63
N PHE A 88 -14.16 -21.21 7.60
CA PHE A 88 -15.49 -21.76 7.33
C PHE A 88 -15.81 -21.77 5.82
N ILE A 89 -15.44 -20.71 5.09
CA ILE A 89 -15.76 -20.55 3.67
C ILE A 89 -14.89 -21.47 2.79
N ALA A 90 -13.59 -21.50 3.04
CA ALA A 90 -12.61 -22.26 2.27
C ALA A 90 -11.58 -22.92 3.23
N PRO A 91 -11.98 -23.98 3.96
CA PRO A 91 -11.13 -24.62 4.96
C PRO A 91 -9.83 -25.17 4.35
N ASN A 92 -9.92 -25.86 3.21
CA ASN A 92 -8.75 -26.44 2.55
C ASN A 92 -7.76 -25.38 2.08
N LEU A 93 -8.25 -24.28 1.51
CA LEU A 93 -7.40 -23.18 1.07
C LEU A 93 -6.71 -22.51 2.27
N SER A 94 -7.46 -22.27 3.34
CA SER A 94 -6.94 -21.67 4.58
C SER A 94 -5.83 -22.50 5.21
N ILE A 95 -5.97 -23.83 5.19
CA ILE A 95 -4.97 -24.75 5.75
C ILE A 95 -3.67 -24.72 4.93
N ILE A 96 -3.76 -24.61 3.61
CA ILE A 96 -2.59 -24.67 2.72
C ILE A 96 -1.81 -23.35 2.73
N VAL A 97 -2.47 -22.20 2.57
CA VAL A 97 -1.81 -20.90 2.37
C VAL A 97 -1.99 -19.91 3.52
N GLY A 98 -2.76 -20.26 4.55
CA GLY A 98 -3.16 -19.36 5.63
C GLY A 98 -4.43 -18.56 5.31
N ALA A 99 -5.17 -18.18 6.36
CA ALA A 99 -6.44 -17.44 6.22
C ALA A 99 -6.26 -16.09 5.53
N SER A 100 -5.22 -15.32 5.89
CA SER A 100 -4.91 -14.02 5.28
C SER A 100 -4.64 -14.13 3.77
N THR A 101 -3.79 -15.07 3.35
CA THR A 101 -3.46 -15.28 1.93
C THR A 101 -4.67 -15.79 1.16
N ALA A 102 -5.44 -16.72 1.76
CA ALA A 102 -6.67 -17.24 1.18
C ALA A 102 -7.70 -16.13 0.93
N ALA A 103 -7.89 -15.22 1.89
CA ALA A 103 -8.77 -14.06 1.75
C ALA A 103 -8.35 -13.14 0.59
N LYS A 104 -7.05 -12.87 0.45
CA LYS A 104 -6.51 -12.06 -0.65
C LYS A 104 -6.72 -12.71 -2.01
N LEU A 105 -6.45 -14.02 -2.12
CA LEU A 105 -6.67 -14.80 -3.35
C LEU A 105 -8.15 -14.81 -3.75
N MET A 106 -9.03 -15.09 -2.79
CA MET A 106 -10.48 -15.10 -2.97
C MET A 106 -11.02 -13.72 -3.39
N GLY A 107 -10.53 -12.65 -2.76
CA GLY A 107 -10.92 -11.28 -3.06
C GLY A 107 -10.55 -10.87 -4.49
N VAL A 108 -9.30 -11.14 -4.92
CA VAL A 108 -8.85 -10.78 -6.27
C VAL A 108 -9.41 -11.71 -7.34
N ALA A 109 -9.61 -12.99 -7.05
CA ALA A 109 -10.21 -13.92 -8.00
C ALA A 109 -11.71 -13.69 -8.22
N GLY A 110 -12.40 -12.95 -7.34
CA GLY A 110 -13.85 -12.75 -7.43
C GLY A 110 -14.66 -13.93 -6.89
N GLY A 111 -14.15 -14.60 -5.86
CA GLY A 111 -14.80 -15.70 -5.15
C GLY A 111 -14.32 -17.10 -5.52
N LEU A 112 -14.83 -18.10 -4.80
CA LEU A 112 -14.32 -19.49 -4.85
C LEU A 112 -14.52 -20.14 -6.22
N SER A 113 -15.68 -19.92 -6.84
CA SER A 113 -16.00 -20.50 -8.15
C SER A 113 -15.09 -20.00 -9.26
N HIS A 114 -14.69 -18.72 -9.22
CA HIS A 114 -13.74 -18.15 -10.17
C HIS A 114 -12.33 -18.64 -9.88
N LEU A 115 -11.93 -18.68 -8.61
CA LEU A 115 -10.62 -19.20 -8.19
C LEU A 115 -10.44 -20.66 -8.63
N ALA A 116 -11.46 -21.50 -8.48
CA ALA A 116 -11.41 -22.92 -8.86
C ALA A 116 -11.28 -23.16 -10.37
N LYS A 117 -11.72 -22.21 -11.21
CA LYS A 117 -11.59 -22.28 -12.67
C LYS A 117 -10.29 -21.67 -13.18
N MET A 118 -9.57 -20.93 -12.34
CA MET A 118 -8.38 -20.21 -12.74
C MET A 118 -7.19 -21.18 -12.85
N PRO A 119 -6.41 -21.15 -13.95
CA PRO A 119 -5.24 -22.01 -14.09
C PRO A 119 -4.14 -21.61 -13.09
N ALA A 120 -3.32 -22.58 -12.68
CA ALA A 120 -2.31 -22.40 -11.63
C ALA A 120 -1.32 -21.25 -11.91
N CYS A 121 -0.90 -21.09 -13.17
CA CYS A 121 0.01 -20.00 -13.56
C CYS A 121 -0.60 -18.61 -13.34
N ASN A 122 -1.91 -18.46 -13.49
CA ASN A 122 -2.62 -17.21 -13.21
C ASN A 122 -2.72 -16.99 -11.70
N ILE A 123 -3.02 -18.04 -10.93
CA ILE A 123 -3.08 -17.97 -9.45
C ILE A 123 -1.72 -17.54 -8.88
N GLN A 124 -0.61 -18.03 -9.42
CA GLN A 124 0.74 -17.73 -8.97
C GLN A 124 1.09 -16.24 -9.06
N VAL A 125 0.54 -15.53 -10.06
CA VAL A 125 0.82 -14.10 -10.30
C VAL A 125 -0.27 -13.18 -9.74
N LEU A 126 -1.31 -13.72 -9.09
CA LEU A 126 -2.34 -12.90 -8.44
C LEU A 126 -1.71 -11.99 -7.37
N GLY A 127 -2.06 -10.72 -7.40
CA GLY A 127 -1.52 -9.72 -6.48
C GLY A 127 -0.12 -9.21 -6.83
N SER A 128 0.50 -9.69 -7.91
CA SER A 128 1.76 -9.12 -8.38
C SER A 128 1.53 -7.68 -8.86
N GLN A 129 1.98 -6.70 -8.07
CA GLN A 129 1.98 -5.30 -8.48
C GLN A 129 3.28 -5.01 -9.22
N ARG A 130 3.16 -4.50 -10.46
CA ARG A 130 4.31 -3.90 -11.14
C ARG A 130 4.68 -2.63 -10.40
N ARG A 131 5.73 -2.70 -9.56
CA ARG A 131 6.33 -1.50 -8.97
C ARG A 131 7.10 -0.78 -10.07
N THR A 132 6.47 0.22 -10.68
CA THR A 132 7.18 1.22 -11.48
C THR A 132 7.90 2.14 -10.51
N LEU A 133 9.16 1.82 -10.20
CA LEU A 133 10.02 2.73 -9.44
C LEU A 133 10.13 4.05 -10.22
N ALA A 134 9.90 5.17 -9.54
CA ALA A 134 10.13 6.49 -10.10
C ALA A 134 11.65 6.70 -10.27
N GLY A 135 12.17 6.42 -11.47
CA GLY A 135 13.59 6.60 -11.80
C GLY A 135 14.04 5.75 -12.98
N PHE A 136 15.27 5.98 -13.46
CA PHE A 136 15.90 5.21 -14.54
C PHE A 136 16.41 3.82 -14.11
N SER A 137 16.10 3.37 -12.89
CA SER A 137 16.61 2.12 -12.33
C SER A 137 15.58 1.01 -12.47
N THR A 138 15.85 0.08 -13.39
CA THR A 138 15.09 -1.17 -13.51
C THR A 138 15.61 -2.17 -12.47
N THR A 139 15.04 -2.18 -11.26
CA THR A 139 15.14 -3.39 -10.44
C THR A 139 14.32 -4.46 -11.16
N ALA A 140 14.96 -5.55 -11.57
CA ALA A 140 14.30 -6.67 -12.22
C ALA A 140 13.11 -7.11 -11.35
N ILE A 141 11.90 -6.96 -11.89
CA ILE A 141 10.69 -7.49 -11.24
C ILE A 141 10.90 -9.00 -11.15
N MET A 142 11.00 -9.53 -9.93
CA MET A 142 11.11 -10.97 -9.75
C MET A 142 9.87 -11.63 -10.35
N PRO A 143 10.03 -12.54 -11.32
CA PRO A 143 8.90 -13.21 -11.94
C PRO A 143 8.16 -14.03 -10.88
N HIS A 144 6.84 -14.20 -11.06
CA HIS A 144 6.01 -15.08 -10.22
C HIS A 144 5.88 -14.70 -8.73
N THR A 145 6.03 -13.41 -8.39
CA THR A 145 5.90 -12.88 -7.03
C THR A 145 4.48 -12.39 -6.70
N GLY A 146 3.51 -13.31 -6.68
CA GLY A 146 2.13 -13.01 -6.24
C GLY A 146 1.89 -13.25 -4.74
N PHE A 147 0.62 -13.25 -4.31
CA PHE A 147 0.24 -13.52 -2.91
C PHE A 147 0.75 -14.87 -2.39
N VAL A 148 0.81 -15.88 -3.26
CA VAL A 148 1.34 -17.20 -2.91
C VAL A 148 2.82 -17.11 -2.56
N TYR A 149 3.60 -16.30 -3.28
CA TYR A 149 5.02 -16.10 -2.97
C TYR A 149 5.21 -15.43 -1.60
N SER A 150 4.36 -14.45 -1.26
CA SER A 150 4.37 -13.77 0.03
C SER A 150 3.82 -14.59 1.21
N SER A 151 3.35 -15.82 0.98
CA SER A 151 2.81 -16.66 2.04
C SER A 151 3.93 -17.25 2.90
N ASP A 152 3.63 -17.46 4.19
CA ASP A 152 4.61 -17.97 5.16
C ASP A 152 5.20 -19.31 4.74
N ILE A 153 4.41 -20.18 4.11
CA ILE A 153 4.88 -21.49 3.67
C ILE A 153 5.99 -21.38 2.61
N VAL A 154 5.88 -20.44 1.67
CA VAL A 154 6.89 -20.24 0.63
C VAL A 154 8.11 -19.50 1.17
N GLN A 155 7.89 -18.45 1.98
CA GLN A 155 9.00 -17.65 2.54
C GLN A 155 9.86 -18.43 3.54
N ASN A 156 9.29 -19.38 4.27
CA ASN A 156 10.02 -20.19 5.25
C ASN A 156 10.66 -21.46 4.66
N THR A 157 10.41 -21.78 3.40
CA THR A 157 11.01 -22.95 2.75
C THR A 157 12.36 -22.56 2.13
N PRO A 158 13.48 -23.18 2.54
CA PRO A 158 14.77 -22.93 1.91
C PRO A 158 14.79 -23.40 0.45
N ALA A 159 15.55 -22.68 -0.39
CA ALA A 159 15.67 -22.92 -1.82
C ALA A 159 16.47 -24.19 -2.17
#